data_AF-A0A7C6TBF0-F1
#
_entry.id   AF-A0A7C6TBF0-F1
#
_cell.length_a   1.000
_cell.length_b   1.000
_cell.length_c   1.000
_cell.angle_alpha   90.00
_cell.angle_beta   90.00
_cell.angle_gamma   90.00
#
_symmetry.space_group_name_H-M   'P 1'
#
loop_
_entity.id
_entity.type
_entity.pdbx_description
1 polymer ?
#
loop_
_entity_poly.entity_id
_entity_poly.type
_entity_poly.pdbx_seq_one_letter_code
_entity_poly.pdbx_strand_id
1 'polypeptide(L)'
;MPDVRRVAEHLDSSGADLSEYCGLHVHVDASNLDGRQLTNLLCLAYRYQSVVTNLLHIHPDRMEYCQPLDEYTANYVARRKPETAWQFNQYLRTCCTSRYRTVNFWALSAHDTVEFRWYNATLNPDLIAAYIDLSVGFVARACRQQRASTEPAPFSARTARENTRQLLSGLGFAGPEYRKTRQVLMERLAHAC
;
A
#
# COMPACT_ATOMS: atom_id res chain seq x y z
N MET A 1 -2.66 10.85 15.03
CA MET A 1 -2.11 11.85 14.09
C MET A 1 -2.96 13.11 14.12
N PRO A 2 -2.62 14.13 14.94
CA PRO A 2 -3.47 15.30 15.15
C PRO A 2 -3.69 16.19 13.91
N ASP A 3 -2.70 16.30 13.02
CA ASP A 3 -2.84 17.07 11.78
C ASP A 3 -3.83 16.43 10.80
N VAL A 4 -3.76 15.10 10.63
CA VAL A 4 -4.70 14.33 9.79
C VAL A 4 -6.14 14.57 10.24
N ARG A 5 -6.37 14.55 11.55
CA ARG A 5 -7.69 14.83 12.12
C ARG A 5 -8.17 16.24 11.78
N ARG A 6 -7.34 17.25 12.04
CA ARG A 6 -7.69 18.66 11.76
C ARG A 6 -8.01 18.89 10.29
N VAL A 7 -7.22 18.33 9.38
CA VAL A 7 -7.46 18.47 7.93
C VAL A 7 -8.75 17.78 7.52
N ALA A 8 -8.99 16.56 7.98
CA ALA A 8 -10.19 15.81 7.63
C ALA A 8 -11.47 16.50 8.13
N GLU A 9 -11.47 16.96 9.38
CA GLU A 9 -12.59 17.70 9.99
C GLU A 9 -12.83 19.05 9.28
N HIS A 10 -11.74 19.73 8.86
CA HIS A 10 -11.87 20.98 8.10
C HIS A 10 -12.48 20.76 6.71
N LEU A 11 -12.02 19.75 5.98
CA LEU A 11 -12.57 19.39 4.66
C LEU A 11 -14.07 19.02 4.76
N ASP A 12 -14.45 18.25 5.78
CA ASP A 12 -15.84 17.88 6.05
C ASP A 12 -16.70 19.12 6.32
N SER A 13 -16.25 20.00 7.22
CA SER A 13 -16.95 21.26 7.53
C SER A 13 -17.08 22.22 6.34
N SER A 14 -16.22 22.05 5.33
CA SER A 14 -16.21 22.86 4.11
C SER A 14 -17.05 22.26 2.98
N GLY A 15 -17.69 21.10 3.19
CA GLY A 15 -18.54 20.45 2.20
C GLY A 15 -17.76 19.69 1.12
N ALA A 16 -16.59 19.14 1.44
CA ALA A 16 -15.84 18.30 0.51
C ALA A 16 -16.65 17.05 0.09
N ASP A 17 -16.70 16.80 -1.22
CA ASP A 17 -17.41 15.65 -1.79
C ASP A 17 -16.48 14.42 -1.92
N LEU A 18 -17.05 13.25 -1.64
CA LEU A 18 -16.37 11.95 -1.69
C LEU A 18 -17.04 11.07 -2.74
N SER A 19 -16.79 11.35 -4.01
CA SER A 19 -17.26 10.50 -5.11
C SER A 19 -16.41 9.25 -5.29
N GLU A 20 -16.94 8.25 -5.98
CA GLU A 20 -16.25 7.00 -6.34
C GLU A 20 -15.03 7.21 -7.25
N TYR A 21 -14.96 8.36 -7.94
CA TYR A 21 -13.82 8.79 -8.74
C TYR A 21 -12.70 9.40 -7.89
N CYS A 22 -12.97 9.72 -6.63
CA CYS A 22 -12.00 10.28 -5.70
C CYS A 22 -11.20 9.16 -5.00
N GLY A 23 -9.87 9.30 -5.01
CA GLY A 23 -8.95 8.39 -4.34
C GLY A 23 -8.07 9.14 -3.34
N LEU A 24 -7.70 8.47 -2.25
CA LEU A 24 -6.69 8.96 -1.31
C LEU A 24 -5.35 8.30 -1.62
N HIS A 25 -4.30 9.10 -1.78
CA HIS A 25 -2.96 8.60 -2.00
C HIS A 25 -2.06 8.92 -0.81
N VAL A 26 -1.25 7.94 -0.39
CA VAL A 26 -0.24 8.13 0.65
C VAL A 26 1.13 8.05 0.01
N HIS A 27 1.90 9.13 0.11
CA HIS A 27 3.30 9.15 -0.29
C HIS A 27 4.17 8.87 0.94
N VAL A 28 5.05 7.87 0.84
CA VAL A 28 6.04 7.58 1.88
C VAL A 28 7.42 7.88 1.33
N ASP A 29 8.23 8.61 2.11
CA ASP A 29 9.62 8.90 1.78
C ASP A 29 10.39 7.61 1.48
N ALA A 30 11.10 7.63 0.37
CA ALA A 30 11.91 6.53 -0.11
C ALA A 30 13.30 6.96 -0.61
N SER A 31 13.70 8.21 -0.31
CA SER A 31 15.00 8.79 -0.67
C SER A 31 16.18 7.93 -0.19
N ASN A 32 16.03 7.24 0.93
CA ASN A 32 17.08 6.42 1.55
C ASN A 32 16.96 4.92 1.28
N LEU A 33 16.02 4.47 0.43
CA LEU A 33 15.88 3.04 0.13
C LEU A 33 16.87 2.57 -0.94
N ASP A 34 17.53 1.44 -0.67
CA ASP A 34 18.37 0.74 -1.64
C ASP A 34 17.52 -0.08 -2.66
N GLY A 35 18.17 -0.61 -3.71
CA GLY A 35 17.46 -1.36 -4.75
C GLY A 35 16.82 -2.65 -4.23
N ARG A 36 17.42 -3.29 -3.22
CA ARG A 36 16.89 -4.50 -2.57
C ARG A 36 15.64 -4.16 -1.76
N GLN A 37 15.65 -3.08 -0.99
CA GLN A 37 14.52 -2.64 -0.18
C GLN A 37 13.33 -2.23 -1.07
N LEU A 38 13.59 -1.53 -2.18
CA LEU A 38 12.55 -1.23 -3.17
C LEU A 38 11.99 -2.50 -3.84
N THR A 39 12.87 -3.45 -4.16
CA THR A 39 12.46 -4.78 -4.67
C THR A 39 11.60 -5.52 -3.66
N ASN A 40 11.96 -5.48 -2.37
CA ASN A 40 11.16 -6.08 -1.31
C ASN A 40 9.79 -5.42 -1.21
N LEU A 41 9.72 -4.09 -1.30
CA LEU A 41 8.46 -3.36 -1.25
C LEU A 41 7.55 -3.74 -2.42
N LEU A 42 8.09 -3.80 -3.64
CA LEU A 42 7.36 -4.26 -4.83
C LEU A 42 6.80 -5.67 -4.64
N CYS A 43 7.63 -6.61 -4.18
CA CYS A 43 7.23 -7.99 -3.96
C CYS A 43 6.21 -8.13 -2.82
N LEU A 44 6.36 -7.37 -1.72
CA LEU A 44 5.39 -7.37 -0.62
C LEU A 44 4.04 -6.80 -1.05
N ALA A 45 4.05 -5.68 -1.78
CA ALA A 45 2.84 -5.08 -2.34
C ALA A 45 2.14 -6.05 -3.28
N TYR A 46 2.88 -6.65 -4.22
CA TYR A 46 2.36 -7.68 -5.12
C TYR A 46 1.79 -8.88 -4.36
N ARG A 47 2.54 -9.41 -3.39
CA ARG A 47 2.15 -10.61 -2.63
C ARG A 47 0.85 -10.42 -1.87
N TYR A 48 0.70 -9.28 -1.20
CA TYR A 48 -0.44 -9.02 -0.32
C TYR A 48 -1.57 -8.23 -0.98
N GLN A 49 -1.47 -7.88 -2.27
CA GLN A 49 -2.47 -7.04 -2.93
C GLN A 49 -3.89 -7.59 -2.82
N SER A 50 -4.13 -8.89 -2.98
CA SER A 50 -5.48 -9.46 -2.86
C SER A 50 -6.05 -9.33 -1.45
N VAL A 51 -5.20 -9.48 -0.43
CA VAL A 51 -5.58 -9.27 0.98
C VAL A 51 -5.92 -7.80 1.21
N VAL A 52 -5.10 -6.88 0.70
CA VAL A 52 -5.30 -5.43 0.85
C VAL A 52 -6.54 -4.95 0.09
N THR A 53 -6.75 -5.40 -1.15
CA THR A 53 -7.92 -5.06 -1.96
C THR A 53 -9.21 -5.49 -1.26
N ASN A 54 -9.24 -6.71 -0.70
CA ASN A 54 -10.37 -7.18 0.09
C ASN A 54 -10.53 -6.42 1.41
N LEU A 55 -9.44 -6.16 2.15
CA LEU A 55 -9.47 -5.40 3.40
C LEU A 55 -10.02 -3.98 3.22
N LEU A 56 -9.71 -3.34 2.10
CA LEU A 56 -10.00 -1.92 1.87
C LEU A 56 -11.29 -1.67 1.09
N HIS A 57 -11.92 -2.71 0.52
CA HIS A 57 -13.07 -2.60 -0.39
C HIS A 57 -12.78 -1.64 -1.54
N ILE A 58 -11.64 -1.82 -2.22
CA ILE A 58 -11.26 -0.93 -3.33
C ILE A 58 -12.35 -1.02 -4.40
N HIS A 59 -12.92 0.13 -4.77
CA HIS A 59 -14.02 0.19 -5.74
C HIS A 59 -13.55 -0.33 -7.11
N PRO A 60 -14.32 -1.18 -7.82
CA PRO A 60 -13.93 -1.72 -9.12
C PRO A 60 -13.57 -0.64 -10.13
N ASP A 61 -14.31 0.46 -10.17
CA ASP A 61 -14.07 1.57 -11.12
C ASP A 61 -12.74 2.30 -10.86
N ARG A 62 -12.19 2.19 -9.64
CA ARG A 62 -10.87 2.75 -9.35
C ARG A 62 -9.74 1.94 -9.98
N MET A 63 -9.99 0.68 -10.40
CA MET A 63 -8.97 -0.17 -10.99
C MET A 63 -8.41 0.39 -12.29
N GLU A 64 -9.13 1.27 -13.00
CA GLU A 64 -8.59 2.01 -14.15
C GLU A 64 -7.45 2.96 -13.73
N TYR A 65 -7.56 3.57 -12.55
CA TYR A 65 -6.63 4.58 -12.02
C TYR A 65 -5.60 4.04 -11.02
N CYS A 66 -5.78 2.78 -10.57
CA CYS A 66 -4.87 2.08 -9.67
C CYS A 66 -4.82 0.57 -10.00
N GLN A 67 -4.33 0.21 -11.19
CA GLN A 67 -4.29 -1.17 -11.64
C GLN A 67 -3.44 -2.06 -10.71
N PRO A 68 -3.83 -3.32 -10.45
CA PRO A 68 -3.02 -4.27 -9.69
C PRO A 68 -1.58 -4.39 -10.21
N LEU A 69 -0.66 -4.75 -9.32
CA LEU A 69 0.70 -5.08 -9.71
C LEU A 69 0.71 -6.45 -10.39
N ASP A 70 1.41 -6.57 -11.50
CA ASP A 70 1.48 -7.80 -12.26
C ASP A 70 2.68 -8.67 -11.82
N GLU A 71 2.50 -9.99 -11.99
CA GLU A 71 3.49 -11.00 -11.61
C GLU A 71 4.79 -10.87 -12.40
N TYR A 72 4.70 -10.51 -13.69
CA TYR A 72 5.85 -10.38 -14.55
C TYR A 72 6.79 -9.29 -14.04
N THR A 73 6.27 -8.11 -13.73
CA THR A 73 7.02 -6.99 -13.17
C THR A 73 7.74 -7.37 -11.88
N ALA A 74 7.02 -7.97 -10.93
CA ALA A 74 7.59 -8.39 -9.64
C ALA A 74 8.73 -9.40 -9.83
N ASN A 75 8.52 -10.45 -10.64
CA ASN A 75 9.53 -11.45 -10.93
C ASN A 75 10.72 -10.89 -11.73
N TYR A 76 10.45 -10.03 -12.72
CA TYR A 76 11.46 -9.44 -13.59
C TYR A 76 12.48 -8.62 -12.79
N VAL A 77 12.00 -7.76 -11.89
CA VAL A 77 12.85 -6.91 -11.04
C VAL A 77 13.56 -7.76 -9.98
N ALA A 78 12.83 -8.66 -9.31
CA ALA A 78 13.41 -9.51 -8.26
C ALA A 78 14.55 -10.41 -8.75
N ARG A 79 14.46 -10.93 -9.99
CA ARG A 79 15.52 -11.75 -10.59
C ARG A 79 16.79 -10.97 -10.88
N ARG A 80 16.68 -9.67 -11.16
CA ARG A 80 17.81 -8.79 -11.49
C ARG A 80 18.55 -8.24 -10.28
N LYS A 81 17.92 -8.28 -9.10
CA LYS A 81 18.53 -7.91 -7.81
C LYS A 81 19.23 -6.53 -7.88
N PRO A 82 18.49 -5.45 -8.18
CA PRO A 82 19.08 -4.12 -8.18
C PRO A 82 19.68 -3.81 -6.81
N GLU A 83 20.89 -3.25 -6.79
CA GLU A 83 21.57 -2.80 -5.58
C GLU A 83 21.22 -1.35 -5.24
N THR A 84 20.93 -0.54 -6.25
CA THR A 84 20.61 0.90 -6.08
C THR A 84 19.18 1.22 -6.51
N ALA A 85 18.63 2.32 -5.98
CA ALA A 85 17.34 2.85 -6.42
C ALA A 85 17.32 3.21 -7.92
N TRP A 86 18.45 3.68 -8.45
CA TRP A 86 18.61 3.94 -9.88
C TRP A 86 18.46 2.65 -10.71
N GLN A 87 19.14 1.56 -10.34
CA GLN A 87 19.00 0.27 -11.03
C GLN A 87 17.58 -0.28 -10.93
N PHE A 88 16.94 -0.17 -9.75
CA PHE A 88 15.54 -0.55 -9.57
C PHE A 88 14.63 0.21 -10.54
N ASN A 89 14.79 1.54 -10.62
CA ASN A 89 14.01 2.38 -11.54
C ASN A 89 14.25 2.01 -13.01
N GLN A 90 15.50 1.74 -13.41
CA GLN A 90 15.81 1.28 -14.77
C GLN A 90 15.06 -0.01 -15.09
N TYR A 91 15.15 -1.03 -14.23
CA TYR A 91 14.48 -2.31 -14.46
C TYR A 91 12.97 -2.18 -14.45
N LEU A 92 12.40 -1.45 -13.49
CA LEU A 92 10.96 -1.24 -13.41
C LEU A 92 10.41 -0.59 -14.70
N ARG A 93 11.11 0.41 -15.25
CA ARG A 93 10.69 1.12 -16.46
C ARG A 93 10.68 0.23 -17.72
N THR A 94 11.42 -0.88 -17.72
CA THR A 94 11.40 -1.82 -18.85
C THR A 94 10.13 -2.67 -18.91
N CYS A 95 9.46 -2.91 -17.78
CA CYS A 95 8.32 -3.81 -17.68
C CYS A 95 7.02 -3.11 -17.23
N CYS A 96 7.12 -1.94 -16.61
CA CYS A 96 5.97 -1.18 -16.12
C CYS A 96 6.00 0.24 -16.71
N THR A 97 5.19 0.46 -17.75
CA THR A 97 5.12 1.72 -18.51
C THR A 97 4.09 2.71 -17.96
N SER A 98 3.28 2.31 -16.98
CA SER A 98 2.20 3.11 -16.42
C SER A 98 2.43 3.44 -14.95
N ARG A 99 2.14 4.69 -14.58
CA ARG A 99 2.09 5.13 -13.18
C ARG A 99 0.78 4.74 -12.47
N TYR A 100 -0.23 4.31 -13.22
CA TYR A 100 -1.55 3.95 -12.70
C TYR A 100 -1.54 2.54 -12.12
N ARG A 101 -0.77 2.34 -11.05
CA ARG A 101 -0.66 1.09 -10.30
C ARG A 101 -1.19 1.27 -8.88
N THR A 102 -1.64 0.20 -8.25
CA THR A 102 -2.03 0.21 -6.83
C THR A 102 -0.92 0.73 -5.90
N VAL A 103 0.34 0.41 -6.25
CA VAL A 103 1.53 1.05 -5.68
C VAL A 103 2.37 1.60 -6.83
N ASN A 104 2.53 2.92 -6.85
CA ASN A 104 3.22 3.63 -7.90
C ASN A 104 4.66 3.98 -7.47
N PHE A 105 5.62 3.30 -8.11
CA PHE A 105 7.04 3.55 -7.93
C PHE A 105 7.60 4.63 -8.88
N TRP A 106 6.81 5.13 -9.84
CA TRP A 106 7.25 6.26 -10.69
C TRP A 106 7.44 7.55 -9.89
N ALA A 107 6.76 7.68 -8.74
CA ALA A 107 6.93 8.79 -7.82
C ALA A 107 8.37 8.91 -7.29
N LEU A 108 9.17 7.83 -7.30
CA LEU A 108 10.57 7.85 -6.88
C LEU A 108 11.39 8.85 -7.69
N SER A 109 11.19 8.92 -9.01
CA SER A 109 11.98 9.81 -9.87
C SER A 109 11.59 11.28 -9.77
N ALA A 110 10.38 11.58 -9.29
CA ALA A 110 9.83 12.94 -9.27
C ALA A 110 9.81 13.56 -7.86
N HIS A 111 9.69 12.72 -6.83
CA HIS A 111 9.38 13.15 -5.47
C HIS A 111 10.16 12.37 -4.40
N ASP A 112 11.05 11.44 -4.79
CA ASP A 112 11.74 10.53 -3.88
C ASP A 112 10.80 9.77 -2.93
N THR A 113 9.57 9.47 -3.38
CA THR A 113 8.56 8.74 -2.60
C THR A 113 8.05 7.51 -3.32
N VAL A 114 7.46 6.57 -2.57
CA VAL A 114 6.56 5.55 -3.12
C VAL A 114 5.13 5.96 -2.81
N GLU A 115 4.28 5.97 -3.84
CA GLU A 115 2.88 6.41 -3.76
C GLU A 115 1.95 5.18 -3.65
N PHE A 116 1.23 5.08 -2.54
CA PHE A 116 0.21 4.05 -2.32
C PHE A 116 -1.16 4.58 -2.74
N ARG A 117 -1.79 3.91 -3.70
CA ARG A 117 -3.02 4.36 -4.38
C ARG A 117 -4.22 3.45 -4.08
N TRP A 118 -4.08 2.54 -3.12
CA TRP A 118 -5.13 1.59 -2.74
C TRP A 118 -6.42 2.25 -2.23
N TYR A 119 -6.34 3.44 -1.64
CA TYR A 119 -7.36 3.91 -0.72
C TYR A 119 -8.51 4.65 -1.41
N ASN A 120 -9.75 4.24 -1.10
CA ASN A 120 -10.93 5.03 -1.46
C ASN A 120 -10.91 6.35 -0.68
N ALA A 121 -11.49 7.41 -1.24
CA ALA A 121 -11.64 8.66 -0.53
C ALA A 121 -12.44 8.48 0.78
N THR A 122 -12.05 9.24 1.80
CA THR A 122 -12.72 9.26 3.10
C THR A 122 -12.32 10.52 3.87
N LEU A 123 -13.23 11.04 4.69
CA LEU A 123 -12.95 12.08 5.68
C LEU A 123 -12.92 11.52 7.11
N ASN A 124 -12.96 10.19 7.28
CA ASN A 124 -12.80 9.59 8.60
C ASN A 124 -11.32 9.64 9.02
N PRO A 125 -10.95 10.44 10.04
CA PRO A 125 -9.55 10.66 10.38
C PRO A 125 -8.85 9.42 10.95
N ASP A 126 -9.59 8.52 11.62
CA ASP A 126 -9.02 7.29 12.16
C ASP A 126 -8.69 6.30 11.03
N LEU A 127 -9.50 6.30 9.97
CA LEU A 127 -9.28 5.48 8.79
C LEU A 127 -8.13 6.03 7.93
N ILE A 128 -8.04 7.35 7.76
CA ILE A 128 -6.90 7.98 7.06
C ILE A 128 -5.59 7.65 7.80
N ALA A 129 -5.58 7.75 9.14
CA ALA A 129 -4.43 7.38 9.94
C ALA A 129 -4.06 5.89 9.75
N ALA A 130 -5.05 5.00 9.70
CA ALA A 130 -4.82 3.58 9.44
C ALA A 130 -4.24 3.31 8.04
N TYR A 131 -4.61 4.09 7.03
CA TYR A 131 -4.03 4.02 5.67
C TYR A 131 -2.57 4.47 5.64
N ILE A 132 -2.26 5.54 6.36
CA ILE A 132 -0.89 6.04 6.51
C ILE A 132 -0.04 4.98 7.22
N ASP A 133 -0.52 4.45 8.35
CA ASP A 133 0.17 3.37 9.07
C ASP A 133 0.42 2.17 8.16
N LEU A 134 -0.60 1.72 7.41
CA LEU A 134 -0.46 0.60 6.48
C LEU A 134 0.66 0.84 5.47
N SER A 135 0.68 2.01 4.84
CA SER A 135 1.70 2.41 3.86
C SER A 135 3.10 2.40 4.48
N VAL A 136 3.27 3.06 5.62
CA VAL A 136 4.54 3.11 6.36
C VAL A 136 4.98 1.72 6.80
N GLY A 137 4.04 0.88 7.25
CA GLY A 137 4.30 -0.49 7.65
C GLY A 137 4.85 -1.35 6.50
N PHE A 138 4.36 -1.15 5.28
CA PHE A 138 4.89 -1.85 4.10
C PHE A 138 6.33 -1.45 3.81
N VAL A 139 6.64 -0.14 3.84
CA VAL A 139 8.00 0.37 3.65
C VAL A 139 8.92 -0.12 4.77
N ALA A 140 8.51 0.00 6.03
CA ALA A 140 9.30 -0.47 7.18
C ALA A 140 9.58 -1.97 7.11
N ARG A 141 8.59 -2.78 6.71
CA ARG A 141 8.78 -4.23 6.48
C ARG A 141 9.78 -4.49 5.36
N ALA A 142 9.69 -3.75 4.26
CA ALA A 142 10.61 -3.90 3.14
C ALA A 142 12.06 -3.59 3.52
N CYS A 143 12.27 -2.60 4.39
CA CYS A 143 13.58 -2.21 4.91
C CYS A 143 14.23 -3.28 5.79
N ARG A 144 13.45 -3.94 6.67
CA ARG A 144 13.97 -4.95 7.61
C ARG A 144 14.10 -6.36 7.03
N GLN A 145 13.43 -6.63 5.92
CA GLN A 145 13.39 -7.97 5.33
C GLN A 145 14.59 -8.18 4.40
N GLN A 146 15.25 -9.35 4.49
CA GLN A 146 16.39 -9.65 3.60
C GLN A 146 15.94 -9.91 2.16
N ARG A 147 14.80 -10.61 2.01
CA ARG A 147 14.18 -10.91 0.71
C ARG A 147 12.68 -11.14 0.87
N ALA A 148 11.87 -10.54 0.01
CA ALA A 148 10.45 -10.82 -0.12
C ALA A 148 10.17 -11.87 -1.20
N SER A 149 9.09 -12.63 -1.02
CA SER A 149 8.62 -13.63 -1.99
C SER A 149 7.84 -12.93 -3.10
N THR A 150 8.05 -13.39 -4.34
CA THR A 150 7.27 -13.01 -5.52
C THR A 150 6.03 -13.88 -5.71
N GLU A 151 5.74 -14.79 -4.79
CA GLU A 151 4.51 -15.59 -4.82
C GLU A 151 3.36 -14.78 -4.21
N PRO A 152 2.15 -14.80 -4.81
CA PRO A 152 0.98 -14.20 -4.19
C PRO A 152 0.64 -14.91 -2.87
N ALA A 153 0.11 -14.16 -1.90
CA ALA A 153 -0.43 -14.76 -0.69
C ALA A 153 -1.72 -15.53 -1.04
N PRO A 154 -1.87 -16.79 -0.60
CA PRO A 154 -3.09 -17.55 -0.86
C PRO A 154 -4.27 -16.83 -0.23
N PHE A 155 -5.32 -16.57 -1.01
CA PHE A 155 -6.47 -15.79 -0.57
C PHE A 155 -7.80 -16.49 -0.91
N SER A 156 -8.70 -16.50 0.07
CA SER A 156 -10.10 -16.90 -0.06
C SER A 156 -10.93 -16.13 0.96
N ALA A 157 -12.24 -15.99 0.73
CA ALA A 157 -13.14 -15.33 1.68
C ALA A 157 -13.06 -15.97 3.09
N ARG A 158 -12.95 -17.30 3.17
CA ARG A 158 -12.82 -18.05 4.43
C ARG A 158 -11.53 -17.74 5.20
N THR A 159 -10.45 -17.38 4.50
CA THR A 159 -9.14 -17.11 5.10
C THR A 159 -8.84 -15.61 5.23
N ALA A 160 -9.72 -14.72 4.77
CA ALA A 160 -9.49 -13.29 4.72
C ALA A 160 -9.10 -12.67 6.08
N ARG A 161 -9.79 -13.08 7.16
CA ARG A 161 -9.52 -12.62 8.53
C ARG A 161 -8.13 -13.02 9.02
N GLU A 162 -7.75 -14.26 8.76
CA GLU A 162 -6.45 -14.79 9.19
C GLU A 162 -5.32 -14.18 8.36
N ASN A 163 -5.48 -14.11 7.04
CA ASN A 163 -4.55 -13.47 6.14
C ASN A 163 -4.30 -11.99 6.50
N THR A 164 -5.37 -11.27 6.88
CA THR A 164 -5.26 -9.89 7.35
C THR A 164 -4.45 -9.82 8.64
N ARG A 165 -4.72 -10.68 9.63
CA ARG A 165 -3.93 -10.70 10.88
C ARG A 165 -2.46 -10.98 10.61
N GLN A 166 -2.16 -11.94 9.74
CA GLN A 166 -0.78 -12.27 9.35
C GLN A 166 -0.10 -11.10 8.63
N LEU A 167 -0.83 -10.39 7.76
CA LEU A 167 -0.34 -9.16 7.14
C LEU A 167 0.00 -8.13 8.22
N LEU A 168 -0.96 -7.74 9.07
CA LEU A 168 -0.77 -6.70 10.09
C LEU A 168 0.35 -7.05 11.08
N SER A 169 0.44 -8.32 11.50
CA SER A 169 1.54 -8.83 12.31
C SER A 169 2.88 -8.69 11.57
N GLY A 170 2.92 -9.10 10.30
CA GLY A 170 4.08 -8.97 9.44
C GLY A 170 4.48 -7.53 9.11
N LEU A 171 3.58 -6.55 9.23
CA LEU A 171 3.86 -5.11 9.16
C LEU A 171 4.35 -4.54 10.50
N GLY A 172 4.29 -5.31 11.59
CA GLY A 172 4.76 -4.92 12.92
C GLY A 172 3.68 -4.29 13.80
N PHE A 173 2.39 -4.42 13.45
CA PHE A 173 1.30 -3.77 14.19
C PHE A 173 0.90 -4.55 15.43
N ALA A 174 1.83 -5.16 16.18
CA ALA A 174 1.52 -5.86 17.41
C ALA A 174 1.38 -4.90 18.61
N GLY A 175 2.13 -3.80 18.59
CA GLY A 175 2.23 -2.84 19.70
C GLY A 175 0.91 -2.11 20.04
N PRO A 176 0.78 -1.58 21.26
CA PRO A 176 -0.40 -0.83 21.70
C PRO A 176 -0.66 0.44 20.86
N GLU A 177 0.39 1.05 20.31
CA GLU A 177 0.32 2.23 19.44
C GLU A 177 -0.53 1.99 18.17
N TYR A 178 -0.53 0.76 17.65
CA TYR A 178 -1.34 0.36 16.49
C TYR A 178 -2.71 -0.20 16.85
N ARG A 179 -3.13 -0.16 18.13
CA ARG A 179 -4.41 -0.75 18.58
C ARG A 179 -5.60 -0.20 17.79
N LYS A 180 -5.66 1.12 17.63
CA LYS A 180 -6.74 1.80 16.90
C LYS A 180 -6.71 1.46 15.40
N THR A 181 -5.52 1.45 14.80
CA THR A 181 -5.31 1.04 13.41
C THR A 181 -5.79 -0.39 13.16
N ARG A 182 -5.42 -1.35 14.02
CA ARG A 182 -5.93 -2.72 13.94
C ARG A 182 -7.44 -2.78 14.05
N GLN A 183 -8.03 -2.05 15.00
CA GLN A 183 -9.48 -2.02 15.19
C GLN A 183 -10.19 -1.57 13.92
N VAL A 184 -9.83 -0.40 13.39
CA VAL A 184 -10.49 0.19 12.20
C VAL A 184 -10.35 -0.70 10.97
N LEU A 185 -9.16 -1.28 10.73
CA LEU A 185 -8.93 -2.17 9.59
C LEU A 185 -9.73 -3.48 9.74
N MET A 186 -9.79 -4.05 10.94
CA MET A 186 -10.54 -5.30 11.17
C MET A 186 -12.06 -5.09 11.14
N GLU A 187 -12.56 -3.94 11.60
CA GLU A 187 -13.96 -3.55 11.42
C GLU A 187 -14.30 -3.44 9.93
N ARG A 188 -13.45 -2.80 9.14
CA ARG A 188 -13.65 -2.69 7.69
C ARG A 188 -13.74 -4.05 7.02
N LEU A 189 -12.85 -4.98 7.37
CA LEU A 189 -12.89 -6.36 6.86
C LEU A 189 -14.20 -7.09 7.22
N ALA A 190 -14.79 -6.83 8.39
CA ALA A 190 -16.03 -7.48 8.80
C ALA A 190 -17.23 -7.08 7.92
N HIS A 191 -17.16 -5.89 7.32
CA HIS A 191 -18.15 -5.40 6.36
C HIS A 191 -17.90 -5.86 4.92
N ALA A 192 -16.89 -6.71 4.68
CA ALA A 192 -16.54 -7.27 3.38
C ALA A 192 -17.31 -8.56 3.01
N CYS A 193 -18.03 -9.13 3.98
CA CYS A 193 -18.69 -10.44 3.92
C CYS A 193 -20.20 -10.32 3.83
#